data_AF-A0A0M3J918-F1
#
_entry.id   AF-A0A0M3J918-F1
#
_cell.length_a   1.000
_cell.length_b   1.000
_cell.length_c   1.000
_cell.angle_alpha   90.00
_cell.angle_beta   90.00
_cell.angle_gamma   90.00
#
_symmetry.space_group_name_H-M   'P 1'
#
loop_
_entity.id
_entity.type
_entity.pdbx_description
1 polymer ?
#
loop_
_entity_poly.entity_id
_entity_poly.type
_entity_poly.pdbx_seq_one_letter_code
_entity_poly.pdbx_strand_id
1 'polypeptide(L)'
;MDPLTDAYVLIIVGNMHRSLSVETKTNELRHFGGFVRSMSKRLIAAKLKLEKELMSELSTIDHPDQVTNQLTAIAILTKCSIEQLLDIFLRQKMTVKRDLSVGSQSLIDIVWRIRHTFECVQRLFVNGQLTNTLRIFRNRNWIPKMLMDYLNNEALSFSKCLLPEIESANEQCASLQVETVDSQVLLTKCNSFLESVCNESQWMVEQKCELFEDSKALIQFLNVVLEAFHEVCC
;
A
#
# COMPACT_ATOMS: atom_id res chain seq x y z
N MET A 1 9.68 -11.34 5.20
CA MET A 1 10.11 -9.99 5.61
C MET A 1 8.88 -9.10 5.53
N ASP A 2 8.84 -8.05 6.33
CA ASP A 2 7.70 -7.14 6.42
C ASP A 2 7.79 -6.08 5.31
N PRO A 3 6.74 -5.84 4.49
CA PRO A 3 6.79 -4.94 3.33
C PRO A 3 7.31 -3.54 3.63
N LEU A 4 6.97 -3.03 4.81
CA LEU A 4 7.39 -1.71 5.30
C LEU A 4 8.87 -1.68 5.68
N THR A 5 9.36 -2.76 6.28
CA THR A 5 10.80 -2.93 6.52
C THR A 5 11.59 -2.98 5.22
N ASP A 6 11.13 -3.73 4.22
CA ASP A 6 11.79 -3.84 2.92
C ASP A 6 11.84 -2.49 2.19
N ALA A 7 10.73 -1.75 2.22
CA ALA A 7 10.62 -0.39 1.70
C ALA A 7 11.62 0.57 2.36
N TYR A 8 11.69 0.53 3.70
CA TYR A 8 12.55 1.43 4.46
C TYR A 8 14.04 1.12 4.28
N VAL A 9 14.42 -0.17 4.27
CA VAL A 9 15.81 -0.60 3.97
C VAL A 9 16.22 -0.13 2.58
N LEU A 10 15.32 -0.19 1.59
CA LEU A 10 15.64 0.25 0.24
C LEU A 10 15.92 1.75 0.14
N ILE A 11 15.27 2.57 0.97
CA ILE A 11 15.58 4.00 1.09
C ILE A 11 16.98 4.22 1.63
N ILE A 12 17.35 3.51 2.70
CA ILE A 12 18.69 3.59 3.30
C ILE A 12 19.76 3.19 2.28
N VAL A 13 19.57 2.06 1.61
CA VAL A 13 20.50 1.59 0.56
C VAL A 13 20.58 2.62 -0.57
N GLY A 14 19.47 3.28 -0.90
CA GLY A 14 19.45 4.36 -1.89
C GLY A 14 20.20 5.61 -1.46
N ASN A 15 20.15 5.97 -0.17
CA ASN A 15 20.90 7.09 0.37
C ASN A 15 22.41 6.78 0.36
N MET A 16 22.80 5.60 0.85
CA MET A 16 24.19 5.11 0.77
C MET A 16 24.73 5.13 -0.66
N HIS A 17 23.94 4.63 -1.62
CA HIS A 17 24.33 4.64 -3.03
C HIS A 17 24.53 6.06 -3.56
N ARG A 18 23.68 7.01 -3.15
CA ARG A 18 23.82 8.43 -3.51
C ARG A 18 25.10 9.03 -2.92
N SER A 19 25.39 8.78 -1.65
CA SER A 19 26.63 9.20 -0.97
C SER A 19 27.86 8.68 -1.71
N LEU A 20 27.92 7.38 -1.98
CA LEU A 20 29.01 6.74 -2.74
C LEU A 20 29.12 7.27 -4.19
N SER A 21 27.99 7.60 -4.82
CA SER A 21 27.97 8.18 -6.16
C SER A 21 28.54 9.61 -6.21
N VAL A 22 28.45 10.37 -5.12
CA VAL A 22 29.08 11.69 -5.01
C VAL A 22 30.58 11.53 -4.78
N GLU A 23 30.99 10.66 -3.86
CA GLU A 23 32.39 10.41 -3.54
C GLU A 23 33.18 9.85 -4.72
N THR A 24 32.61 8.93 -5.50
CA THR A 24 33.26 8.38 -6.71
C THR A 24 33.49 9.40 -7.83
N LYS A 25 32.86 10.58 -7.77
CA LYS A 25 33.17 11.71 -8.69
C LYS A 25 34.41 12.48 -8.25
N THR A 26 34.74 12.44 -6.96
CA THR A 26 35.98 12.99 -6.40
C THR A 26 37.16 12.03 -6.66
N ASN A 27 38.38 12.55 -6.75
CA ASN A 27 39.51 11.83 -7.38
C ASN A 27 39.91 10.50 -6.68
N GLU A 28 39.59 10.30 -5.41
CA GLU A 28 40.10 9.15 -4.64
C GLU A 28 39.41 7.81 -4.95
N LEU A 29 38.14 7.84 -5.39
CA LEU A 29 37.32 6.63 -5.60
C LEU A 29 36.85 6.44 -7.05
N ARG A 30 37.42 7.19 -8.01
CA ARG A 30 37.02 7.11 -9.44
C ARG A 30 37.07 5.69 -10.02
N HIS A 31 38.00 4.86 -9.56
CA HIS A 31 38.15 3.48 -10.03
C HIS A 31 36.95 2.58 -9.67
N PHE A 32 36.18 2.93 -8.64
CA PHE A 32 34.93 2.24 -8.28
C PHE A 32 33.69 2.75 -9.06
N GLY A 33 33.84 3.77 -9.91
CA GLY A 33 32.71 4.37 -10.64
C GLY A 33 31.98 3.40 -11.58
N GLY A 34 32.63 2.36 -12.07
CA GLY A 34 31.99 1.28 -12.83
C GLY A 34 31.06 0.42 -11.96
N PHE A 35 31.52 0.07 -10.76
CA PHE A 35 30.77 -0.71 -9.77
C PHE A 35 29.56 0.06 -9.26
N VAL A 36 29.74 1.33 -8.87
CA VAL A 36 28.64 2.18 -8.38
C VAL A 36 27.55 2.37 -9.45
N ARG A 37 27.91 2.53 -10.73
CA ARG A 37 26.93 2.58 -11.83
C ARG A 37 26.17 1.27 -12.02
N SER A 38 26.83 0.13 -11.83
CA SER A 38 26.16 -1.18 -11.87
C SER A 38 25.15 -1.32 -10.73
N MET A 39 25.50 -0.86 -9.52
CA MET A 39 24.58 -0.82 -8.38
C MET A 39 23.36 0.05 -8.65
N SER A 40 23.49 1.18 -9.35
CA SER A 40 22.35 2.04 -9.70
C SER A 40 21.26 1.27 -10.44
N LYS A 41 21.63 0.46 -11.43
CA LYS A 41 20.68 -0.35 -12.22
C LYS A 41 19.97 -1.38 -11.35
N ARG A 42 20.72 -2.04 -10.47
CA ARG A 42 20.17 -3.05 -9.54
C ARG A 42 19.21 -2.41 -8.53
N LEU A 43 19.55 -1.25 -8.00
CA LEU A 43 18.72 -0.51 -7.06
C LEU A 43 17.40 -0.06 -7.69
N ILE A 44 17.46 0.50 -8.91
CA ILE A 44 16.27 0.90 -9.66
C ILE A 44 15.39 -0.33 -9.95
N ALA A 45 15.99 -1.44 -10.39
CA ALA A 45 15.25 -2.67 -10.65
C ALA A 45 14.60 -3.23 -9.37
N ALA A 46 15.31 -3.22 -8.24
CA ALA A 46 14.78 -3.66 -6.95
C ALA A 46 13.61 -2.78 -6.48
N LYS A 47 13.72 -1.45 -6.64
CA LYS A 47 12.64 -0.51 -6.32
C LYS A 47 11.39 -0.75 -7.15
N LEU A 48 11.54 -0.83 -8.47
CA LEU A 48 10.41 -1.09 -9.37
C LEU A 48 9.77 -2.46 -9.12
N LYS A 49 10.59 -3.48 -8.79
CA LYS A 49 10.10 -4.80 -8.43
C LYS A 49 9.27 -4.75 -7.15
N LEU A 50 9.80 -4.12 -6.09
CA LEU A 50 9.11 -3.99 -4.82
C LEU A 50 7.81 -3.18 -4.96
N GLU A 51 7.83 -2.05 -5.68
CA GLU A 51 6.62 -1.28 -5.97
C GLU A 51 5.55 -2.12 -6.69
N LYS A 52 5.95 -2.96 -7.66
CA LYS A 52 5.02 -3.84 -8.36
C LYS A 52 4.45 -4.93 -7.44
N GLU A 53 5.28 -5.54 -6.60
CA GLU A 53 4.87 -6.54 -5.61
C GLU A 53 3.88 -5.92 -4.62
N LEU A 54 4.20 -4.73 -4.10
CA LEU A 54 3.36 -4.00 -3.17
C LEU A 54 1.96 -3.74 -3.73
N MET A 55 1.91 -3.26 -4.99
CA MET A 55 0.67 -2.96 -5.70
C MET A 55 -0.14 -4.23 -6.02
N SER A 56 0.53 -5.32 -6.37
CA SER A 56 -0.11 -6.60 -6.69
C SER A 56 -0.77 -7.21 -5.45
N GLU A 57 -0.08 -7.23 -4.32
CA GLU A 57 -0.60 -7.78 -3.07
C GLU A 57 -1.74 -6.95 -2.49
N LEU A 58 -1.72 -5.62 -2.66
CA LEU A 58 -2.80 -4.74 -2.20
C LEU A 58 -4.17 -5.11 -2.77
N SER A 59 -4.18 -5.74 -3.95
CA SER A 59 -5.40 -6.18 -4.62
C SER A 59 -6.12 -7.31 -3.84
N THR A 60 -5.36 -8.19 -3.17
CA THR A 60 -5.85 -9.41 -2.50
C THR A 60 -5.96 -9.28 -0.98
N ILE A 61 -5.26 -8.33 -0.34
CA ILE A 61 -5.26 -8.18 1.11
C ILE A 61 -6.51 -7.44 1.60
N ASP A 62 -7.32 -8.06 2.43
CA ASP A 62 -8.55 -7.44 2.96
C ASP A 62 -8.46 -7.02 4.44
N HIS A 63 -7.39 -7.41 5.15
CA HIS A 63 -7.22 -7.06 6.56
C HIS A 63 -6.67 -5.64 6.76
N PRO A 64 -7.35 -4.75 7.51
CA PRO A 64 -6.97 -3.34 7.66
C PRO A 64 -5.51 -3.09 8.09
N ASP A 65 -4.99 -3.88 9.03
CA ASP A 65 -3.59 -3.72 9.49
C ASP A 65 -2.58 -4.05 8.40
N GLN A 66 -2.84 -5.08 7.60
CA GLN A 66 -1.97 -5.48 6.49
C GLN A 66 -2.06 -4.45 5.35
N VAL A 67 -3.26 -3.95 5.04
CA VAL A 67 -3.45 -2.85 4.07
C VAL A 67 -2.72 -1.59 4.54
N THR A 68 -2.80 -1.26 5.83
CA THR A 68 -2.11 -0.10 6.42
C THR A 68 -0.60 -0.23 6.23
N ASN A 69 -0.05 -1.41 6.54
CA ASN A 69 1.36 -1.70 6.38
C ASN A 69 1.81 -1.54 4.92
N GLN A 70 1.04 -2.10 3.99
CA GLN A 70 1.30 -2.04 2.55
C GLN A 70 1.25 -0.60 2.01
N LEU A 71 0.20 0.15 2.35
CA LEU A 71 0.06 1.54 1.93
C LEU A 71 1.14 2.44 2.55
N THR A 72 1.55 2.16 3.78
CA THR A 72 2.67 2.86 4.43
C THR A 72 3.98 2.60 3.68
N ALA A 73 4.25 1.35 3.30
CA ALA A 73 5.41 0.98 2.52
C ALA A 73 5.43 1.70 1.16
N ILE A 74 4.28 1.75 0.47
CA ILE A 74 4.11 2.50 -0.78
C ILE A 74 4.38 4.00 -0.55
N ALA A 75 3.72 4.60 0.44
CA ALA A 75 3.86 6.02 0.75
C ALA A 75 5.32 6.45 0.96
N ILE A 76 6.07 5.63 1.69
CA ILE A 76 7.48 5.88 2.01
C ILE A 76 8.36 5.75 0.75
N LEU A 77 8.12 4.75 -0.11
CA LEU A 77 8.90 4.53 -1.33
C LEU A 77 8.63 5.55 -2.44
N THR A 78 7.36 5.92 -2.64
CA THR A 78 6.90 6.72 -3.78
C THR A 78 6.58 8.17 -3.41
N LYS A 79 6.53 8.49 -2.11
CA LYS A 79 6.16 9.81 -1.58
C LYS A 79 4.73 10.23 -1.93
N CYS A 80 3.82 9.27 -1.98
CA CYS A 80 2.41 9.54 -2.23
C CYS A 80 1.74 10.25 -1.05
N SER A 81 0.81 11.17 -1.35
CA SER A 81 -0.11 11.74 -0.36
C SER A 81 -1.18 10.73 0.07
N ILE A 82 -1.87 10.97 1.18
CA ILE A 82 -2.97 10.12 1.64
C ILE A 82 -4.07 9.97 0.56
N GLU A 83 -4.39 11.05 -0.15
CA GLU A 83 -5.37 11.01 -1.24
C GLU A 83 -4.89 10.12 -2.40
N GLN A 84 -3.62 10.20 -2.78
CA GLN A 84 -3.06 9.33 -3.82
C GLN A 84 -3.04 7.86 -3.38
N LEU A 85 -2.81 7.59 -2.09
CA LEU A 85 -2.87 6.24 -1.53
C LEU A 85 -4.31 5.69 -1.55
N LEU A 86 -5.32 6.54 -1.34
CA LEU A 86 -6.73 6.16 -1.51
C LEU A 86 -7.02 5.77 -2.96
N ASP A 87 -6.56 6.58 -3.93
CA ASP A 87 -6.71 6.28 -5.36
C ASP A 87 -6.04 4.97 -5.74
N ILE A 88 -4.82 4.73 -5.22
CA ILE A 88 -4.09 3.48 -5.41
C ILE A 88 -4.88 2.31 -4.82
N PHE A 89 -5.36 2.44 -3.59
CA PHE A 89 -6.11 1.40 -2.89
C PHE A 89 -7.38 1.01 -3.65
N LEU A 90 -8.25 1.97 -3.97
CA LEU A 90 -9.49 1.71 -4.69
C LEU A 90 -9.23 1.12 -6.08
N ARG A 91 -8.21 1.62 -6.79
CA ARG A 91 -7.82 1.08 -8.09
C ARG A 91 -7.32 -0.36 -7.99
N GLN A 92 -6.56 -0.73 -6.95
CA GLN A 92 -6.12 -2.11 -6.78
C GLN A 92 -7.26 -3.05 -6.35
N LYS A 93 -8.25 -2.54 -5.61
CA LYS A 93 -9.48 -3.30 -5.35
C LYS A 93 -10.29 -3.53 -6.62
N MET A 94 -10.14 -2.67 -7.62
CA MET A 94 -10.68 -2.87 -8.96
C MET A 94 -9.82 -3.81 -9.86
N THR A 95 -8.58 -4.20 -9.54
CA THR A 95 -7.72 -4.97 -10.47
C THR A 95 -7.79 -6.49 -10.34
N VAL A 96 -8.24 -7.06 -9.20
CA VAL A 96 -8.55 -8.51 -9.09
C VAL A 96 -9.65 -8.96 -10.07
N LYS A 97 -10.22 -7.99 -10.79
CA LYS A 97 -11.26 -8.16 -11.79
C LYS A 97 -10.85 -8.89 -13.08
N ARG A 98 -9.59 -9.32 -13.26
CA ARG A 98 -9.26 -10.22 -14.40
C ARG A 98 -9.57 -11.69 -14.14
N ASP A 99 -9.88 -12.07 -12.90
CA ASP A 99 -10.31 -13.43 -12.58
C ASP A 99 -11.85 -13.58 -12.57
N LEU A 100 -12.60 -12.47 -12.63
CA LEU A 100 -14.06 -12.44 -12.79
C LEU A 100 -14.51 -13.09 -14.12
N SER A 101 -13.71 -12.96 -15.19
CA SER A 101 -14.01 -13.55 -16.50
C SER A 101 -13.70 -15.06 -16.57
N VAL A 102 -13.12 -15.65 -15.51
CA VAL A 102 -12.74 -17.09 -15.48
C VAL A 102 -13.74 -17.95 -14.69
N GLY A 103 -14.85 -17.36 -14.21
CA GLY A 103 -16.10 -18.11 -13.99
C GLY A 103 -16.30 -18.73 -12.60
N SER A 104 -15.87 -18.09 -11.50
CA SER A 104 -16.08 -18.66 -10.15
C SER A 104 -16.59 -17.71 -9.06
N GLN A 105 -16.65 -16.39 -9.26
CA GLN A 105 -17.15 -15.48 -8.22
C GLN A 105 -18.68 -15.34 -8.28
N SER A 106 -19.32 -15.47 -7.12
CA SER A 106 -20.76 -15.25 -6.94
C SER A 106 -21.06 -13.77 -6.67
N LEU A 107 -22.30 -13.34 -6.86
CA LEU A 107 -22.75 -11.99 -6.46
C LEU A 107 -22.53 -11.74 -4.95
N ILE A 108 -22.56 -12.79 -4.14
CA ILE A 108 -22.29 -12.74 -2.70
C ILE A 108 -20.82 -12.36 -2.44
N ASP A 109 -19.88 -12.93 -3.21
CA ASP A 109 -18.45 -12.61 -3.07
C ASP A 109 -18.18 -11.15 -3.42
N ILE A 110 -18.87 -10.61 -4.43
CA ILE A 110 -18.79 -9.20 -4.80
C ILE A 110 -19.28 -8.32 -3.65
N VAL A 111 -20.42 -8.64 -3.04
CA VAL A 111 -20.99 -7.91 -1.90
C VAL A 111 -20.03 -7.89 -0.71
N TRP A 112 -19.47 -9.04 -0.31
CA TRP A 112 -18.50 -9.11 0.78
C TRP A 112 -17.23 -8.33 0.48
N ARG A 113 -16.76 -8.37 -0.77
CA ARG A 113 -15.57 -7.62 -1.19
C ARG A 113 -15.78 -6.11 -1.14
N ILE A 114 -16.96 -5.63 -1.52
CA ILE A 114 -17.36 -4.23 -1.33
C ILE A 114 -17.32 -3.89 0.16
N ARG A 115 -17.93 -4.74 1.01
CA ARG A 115 -17.97 -4.54 2.47
C ARG A 115 -16.57 -4.44 3.08
N HIS A 116 -15.67 -5.38 2.78
CA HIS A 116 -14.30 -5.37 3.28
C HIS A 116 -13.50 -4.17 2.76
N THR A 117 -13.72 -3.78 1.51
CA THR A 117 -13.10 -2.58 0.95
C THR A 117 -13.51 -1.34 1.74
N PHE A 118 -14.80 -1.15 2.00
CA PHE A 118 -15.28 0.00 2.78
C PHE A 118 -14.91 -0.08 4.26
N GLU A 119 -14.80 -1.26 4.84
CA GLU A 119 -14.24 -1.42 6.19
C GLU A 119 -12.80 -0.91 6.26
N CYS A 120 -11.97 -1.26 5.27
CA CYS A 120 -10.62 -0.72 5.16
C CYS A 120 -10.66 0.80 4.96
N VAL A 121 -11.53 1.32 4.09
CA VAL A 121 -11.67 2.78 3.89
C VAL A 121 -11.97 3.48 5.21
N GLN A 122 -12.95 2.97 5.96
CA GLN A 122 -13.35 3.52 7.24
C GLN A 122 -12.19 3.51 8.24
N ARG A 123 -11.53 2.37 8.46
CA ARG A 123 -10.46 2.29 9.47
C ARG A 123 -9.22 3.10 9.08
N LEU A 124 -8.81 3.04 7.81
CA LEU A 124 -7.55 3.62 7.37
C LEU A 124 -7.64 5.12 7.14
N PHE A 125 -8.67 5.57 6.44
CA PHE A 125 -8.79 6.94 5.94
C PHE A 125 -9.72 7.80 6.78
N VAL A 126 -10.81 7.23 7.32
CA VAL A 126 -11.75 7.99 8.18
C VAL A 126 -11.28 8.00 9.63
N ASN A 127 -11.00 6.84 10.21
CA ASN A 127 -10.54 6.72 11.60
C ASN A 127 -9.04 7.07 11.76
N GLY A 128 -8.35 7.36 10.66
CA GLY A 128 -6.98 7.89 10.67
C GLY A 128 -5.88 6.88 11.00
N GLN A 129 -6.13 5.56 10.90
CA GLN A 129 -5.11 4.54 11.16
C GLN A 129 -3.87 4.73 10.26
N LEU A 130 -4.06 5.00 8.97
CA LEU A 130 -2.94 5.22 8.03
C LEU A 130 -2.15 6.49 8.36
N THR A 131 -2.86 7.59 8.63
CA THR A 131 -2.29 8.87 9.07
C THR A 131 -1.44 8.69 10.34
N ASN A 132 -1.96 7.94 11.32
CA ASN A 132 -1.25 7.68 12.58
C ASN A 132 0.02 6.85 12.36
N THR A 133 -0.06 5.80 11.54
CA THR A 133 1.12 5.00 11.18
C THR A 133 2.17 5.87 10.48
N LEU A 134 1.80 6.65 9.48
CA LEU A 134 2.73 7.53 8.76
C LEU A 134 3.37 8.60 9.66
N ARG A 135 2.66 9.08 10.68
CA ARG A 135 3.22 10.01 11.68
C ARG A 135 4.37 9.39 12.47
N ILE A 136 4.36 8.07 12.72
CA ILE A 136 5.48 7.38 13.39
C ILE A 136 6.77 7.54 12.56
N PHE A 137 6.67 7.41 11.23
CA PHE A 137 7.80 7.55 10.32
C PHE A 137 8.27 8.99 10.11
N ARG A 138 7.48 9.98 10.56
CA ARG A 138 7.94 11.38 10.61
C ARG A 138 8.84 11.65 11.81
N ASN A 139 8.92 10.73 12.77
CA ASN A 139 9.83 10.86 13.90
C ASN A 139 11.28 10.64 13.42
N ARG A 140 12.10 11.68 13.56
CA ARG A 140 13.51 11.68 13.16
C ARG A 140 14.36 10.64 13.86
N ASN A 141 13.94 10.22 15.05
CA ASN A 141 14.65 9.26 15.88
C ASN A 141 14.09 7.84 15.76
N TRP A 142 13.15 7.62 14.84
CA TRP A 142 12.59 6.29 14.64
C TRP A 142 13.60 5.37 13.95
N ILE A 143 13.80 4.17 14.51
CA ILE A 143 14.64 3.14 13.91
C ILE A 143 13.82 1.85 13.92
N PRO A 144 13.65 1.16 12.77
CA PRO A 144 12.99 -0.14 12.75
C PRO A 144 13.72 -1.11 13.68
N LYS A 145 12.96 -1.93 14.41
CA LYS A 145 13.52 -2.89 15.38
C LYS A 145 14.62 -3.77 14.77
N MET A 146 14.41 -4.28 13.56
CA MET A 146 15.41 -5.07 12.85
C MET A 146 16.74 -4.31 12.65
N LEU A 147 16.69 -3.02 12.28
CA LEU A 147 17.90 -2.22 12.11
C LEU A 147 18.55 -1.89 13.45
N MET A 148 17.76 -1.69 14.51
CA MET A 148 18.28 -1.50 15.86
C MET A 148 19.02 -2.75 16.34
N ASP A 149 18.44 -3.94 16.14
CA ASP A 149 19.07 -5.22 16.46
C ASP A 149 20.37 -5.40 15.65
N TYR A 150 20.38 -4.99 14.37
CA TYR A 150 21.57 -5.04 13.53
C TYR A 150 22.67 -4.08 14.02
N LEU A 151 22.32 -2.83 14.30
CA LEU A 151 23.24 -1.80 14.82
C LEU A 151 23.92 -2.21 16.14
N ASN A 152 23.20 -2.94 16.99
CA ASN A 152 23.69 -3.42 18.28
C ASN A 152 24.64 -4.62 18.16
N ASN A 153 24.57 -5.38 17.07
CA ASN A 153 25.35 -6.60 16.85
C ASN A 153 26.55 -6.40 15.91
N GLU A 154 26.63 -5.27 15.21
CA GLU A 154 27.68 -4.95 14.24
C GLU A 154 28.85 -4.16 14.84
N ALA A 155 29.97 -4.13 14.12
CA ALA A 155 31.13 -3.33 14.51
C ALA A 155 30.78 -1.82 14.57
N LEU A 156 31.29 -1.13 15.59
CA LEU A 156 31.07 0.31 15.83
C LEU A 156 31.34 1.20 14.60
N SER A 157 32.25 0.81 13.71
CA SER A 157 32.55 1.53 12.47
C SER A 157 31.40 1.47 11.46
N PHE A 158 30.72 0.32 11.33
CA PHE A 158 29.58 0.16 10.43
C PHE A 158 28.37 0.93 10.94
N SER A 159 28.09 0.84 12.25
CA SER A 159 26.98 1.59 12.87
C SER A 159 27.13 3.10 12.72
N LYS A 160 28.37 3.63 12.78
CA LYS A 160 28.67 5.05 12.51
C LYS A 160 28.36 5.48 11.07
N CYS A 161 28.49 4.57 10.10
CA CYS A 161 28.15 4.87 8.70
C CYS A 161 26.65 4.73 8.41
N LEU A 162 25.95 3.83 9.11
CA LEU A 162 24.52 3.56 8.89
C LEU A 162 23.62 4.62 9.53
N LEU A 163 23.99 5.17 10.70
CA LEU A 163 23.19 6.16 11.43
C LEU A 163 22.85 7.43 10.62
N PRO A 164 23.80 8.10 9.92
CA PRO A 164 23.49 9.27 9.09
C PRO A 164 22.52 8.95 7.95
N GLU A 165 22.59 7.73 7.41
CA GLU A 165 21.74 7.29 6.30
C GLU A 165 20.31 7.00 6.78
N ILE A 166 20.16 6.50 8.02
CA ILE A 166 18.87 6.37 8.73
C ILE A 166 18.28 7.75 9.02
N GLU A 167 19.08 8.68 9.55
CA GLU A 167 18.64 10.06 9.79
C GLU A 167 18.14 10.71 8.50
N SER A 168 18.89 10.57 7.40
CA SER A 168 18.47 11.07 6.08
C SER A 168 17.18 10.39 5.58
N ALA A 169 17.00 9.10 5.81
CA ALA A 169 15.76 8.39 5.48
C ALA A 169 14.57 8.93 6.29
N ASN A 170 14.76 9.20 7.58
CA ASN A 170 13.73 9.77 8.43
C ASN A 170 13.39 11.21 8.06
N GLU A 171 14.37 12.03 7.66
CA GLU A 171 14.10 13.38 7.15
C GLU A 171 13.27 13.35 5.86
N GLN A 172 13.55 12.39 4.97
CA GLN A 172 12.73 12.17 3.77
C GLN A 172 11.30 11.77 4.15
N CYS A 173 11.13 10.90 5.14
CA CYS A 173 9.80 10.51 5.63
C CYS A 173 9.09 11.65 6.37
N ALA A 174 9.82 12.53 7.07
CA ALA A 174 9.26 13.69 7.76
C ALA A 174 8.61 14.70 6.80
N SER A 175 9.06 14.73 5.53
CA SER A 175 8.51 15.55 4.45
C SER A 175 7.23 15.01 3.82
N LEU A 176 6.78 13.79 4.19
CA LEU A 176 5.54 13.22 3.67
C LEU A 176 4.33 14.10 4.06
N GLN A 177 3.43 14.28 3.10
CA GLN A 177 2.14 14.96 3.32
C GLN A 177 1.17 13.97 3.96
N VAL A 178 0.89 14.16 5.24
CA VAL A 178 0.05 13.27 6.06
C VAL A 178 -1.26 13.97 6.45
N GLU A 179 -1.78 14.78 5.54
CA GLU A 179 -3.08 15.44 5.68
C GLU A 179 -4.20 14.42 5.46
N THR A 180 -5.27 14.53 6.24
CA THR A 180 -6.46 13.70 6.07
C THR A 180 -7.14 14.04 4.76
N VAL A 181 -7.76 13.04 4.12
CA VAL A 181 -8.54 13.27 2.89
C VAL A 181 -9.77 14.10 3.25
N ASP A 182 -10.07 15.11 2.44
CA ASP A 182 -11.32 15.86 2.57
C ASP A 182 -12.53 14.92 2.47
N SER A 183 -13.55 15.16 3.30
CA SER A 183 -14.71 14.26 3.38
C SER A 183 -15.52 14.22 2.09
N GLN A 184 -15.64 15.33 1.35
CA GLN A 184 -16.35 15.36 0.08
C GLN A 184 -15.55 14.63 -1.01
N VAL A 185 -14.22 14.79 -1.01
CA VAL A 185 -13.32 14.07 -1.92
C VAL A 185 -13.38 12.55 -1.67
N LEU A 186 -13.33 12.14 -0.40
CA LEU A 186 -13.47 10.74 0.01
C LEU A 186 -14.79 10.14 -0.48
N LEU A 187 -15.92 10.80 -0.19
CA LEU A 187 -17.25 10.36 -0.63
C LEU A 187 -17.34 10.24 -2.14
N THR A 188 -16.79 11.21 -2.88
CA THR A 188 -16.79 11.21 -4.35
C THR A 188 -16.04 10.00 -4.90
N LYS A 189 -14.84 9.71 -4.39
CA LYS A 189 -14.04 8.56 -4.83
C LYS A 189 -14.68 7.22 -4.46
N CYS A 190 -15.26 7.14 -3.26
CA CYS A 190 -16.00 5.97 -2.80
C CYS A 190 -17.25 5.67 -3.66
N ASN A 191 -18.03 6.69 -3.99
CA ASN A 191 -19.20 6.55 -4.87
C ASN A 191 -18.79 6.13 -6.28
N SER A 192 -17.74 6.75 -6.83
CA SER A 192 -17.23 6.37 -8.15
C SER A 192 -16.71 4.92 -8.18
N PHE A 193 -16.05 4.47 -7.11
CA PHE A 193 -15.65 3.07 -6.96
C PHE A 193 -16.87 2.15 -6.94
N LEU A 194 -17.88 2.45 -6.12
CA LEU A 194 -19.09 1.63 -6.00
C LEU A 194 -19.84 1.56 -7.34
N GLU A 195 -20.04 2.69 -8.00
CA GLU A 195 -20.67 2.75 -9.33
C GLU A 195 -19.91 1.90 -10.35
N SER A 196 -18.58 1.96 -10.34
CA SER A 196 -17.74 1.15 -11.24
C SER A 196 -17.86 -0.35 -10.93
N VAL A 197 -17.97 -0.74 -9.65
CA VAL A 197 -18.22 -2.14 -9.27
C VAL A 197 -19.61 -2.58 -9.73
N CYS A 198 -20.65 -1.78 -9.49
CA CYS A 198 -22.02 -2.06 -9.92
C CYS A 198 -22.10 -2.25 -11.43
N ASN A 199 -21.60 -1.30 -12.21
CA ASN A 199 -21.61 -1.34 -13.68
C ASN A 199 -20.92 -2.59 -14.23
N GLU A 200 -19.78 -2.98 -13.65
CA GLU A 200 -19.06 -4.18 -14.09
C GLU A 200 -19.71 -5.50 -13.65
N SER A 201 -20.46 -5.48 -12.55
CA SER A 201 -21.21 -6.65 -12.07
C SER A 201 -22.60 -6.79 -12.69
N GLN A 202 -23.07 -5.77 -13.43
CA GLN A 202 -24.42 -5.71 -13.97
C GLN A 202 -24.78 -6.94 -14.81
N TRP A 203 -23.89 -7.37 -15.70
CA TRP A 203 -24.12 -8.55 -16.55
C TRP A 203 -24.31 -9.84 -15.72
N MET A 204 -23.64 -9.97 -14.57
CA MET A 204 -23.81 -11.12 -13.68
C MET A 204 -25.17 -11.10 -12.99
N VAL A 205 -25.63 -9.90 -12.62
CA VAL A 205 -26.96 -9.70 -12.05
C VAL A 205 -28.02 -10.05 -13.11
N GLU A 206 -27.89 -9.54 -14.33
CA GLU A 206 -28.79 -9.85 -15.45
C GLU A 206 -28.88 -11.35 -15.72
N GLN A 207 -27.75 -12.04 -15.85
CA GLN A 207 -27.73 -13.50 -16.04
C GLN A 207 -28.39 -14.27 -14.89
N LYS A 208 -28.19 -13.83 -13.63
CA LYS A 208 -28.83 -14.49 -12.48
C LYS A 208 -30.32 -14.17 -12.39
N CYS A 209 -30.73 -12.96 -12.75
CA CYS A 209 -32.13 -12.54 -12.89
C CYS A 209 -32.90 -13.38 -13.91
N GLU A 210 -32.29 -13.75 -15.03
CA GLU A 210 -32.89 -14.66 -16.01
C GLU A 210 -33.04 -16.10 -15.48
N LEU A 211 -32.25 -16.49 -14.47
CA LEU A 211 -32.22 -17.83 -13.88
C LEU A 211 -33.00 -17.95 -12.55
N PHE A 212 -33.52 -16.86 -12.01
CA PHE A 212 -34.33 -16.89 -10.77
C PHE A 212 -35.74 -17.42 -11.08
N GLU A 213 -35.88 -18.74 -11.14
CA GLU A 213 -37.18 -19.41 -11.20
C GLU A 213 -37.87 -19.46 -9.82
N ASP A 214 -37.13 -19.31 -8.72
CA ASP A 214 -37.61 -19.38 -7.33
C ASP A 214 -37.27 -18.12 -6.51
N SER A 215 -38.33 -17.47 -6.00
CA SER A 215 -38.27 -16.33 -5.06
C SER A 215 -37.38 -16.56 -3.83
N LYS A 216 -37.18 -17.82 -3.42
CA LYS A 216 -36.35 -18.17 -2.25
C LYS A 216 -34.89 -17.80 -2.43
N ALA A 217 -34.33 -17.98 -3.63
CA ALA A 217 -32.94 -17.66 -3.89
C ALA A 217 -32.71 -16.13 -3.95
N LEU A 218 -33.71 -15.37 -4.41
CA LEU A 218 -33.70 -13.91 -4.34
C LEU A 218 -33.74 -13.43 -2.88
N ILE A 219 -34.61 -14.01 -2.05
CA ILE A 219 -34.68 -13.68 -0.61
C ILE A 219 -33.35 -14.01 0.08
N GLN A 220 -32.72 -15.13 -0.24
CA GLN A 220 -31.40 -15.48 0.29
C GLN A 220 -30.33 -14.45 -0.09
N PHE A 221 -30.30 -14.02 -1.36
CA PHE A 221 -29.38 -12.97 -1.80
C PHE A 221 -29.63 -11.64 -1.08
N LEU A 222 -30.88 -11.21 -0.98
CA LEU A 222 -31.25 -9.99 -0.26
C LEU A 222 -30.88 -10.06 1.22
N ASN A 223 -31.06 -11.20 1.87
CA ASN A 223 -30.61 -11.40 3.25
C ASN A 223 -29.10 -11.27 3.39
N VAL A 224 -28.31 -11.77 2.44
CA VAL A 224 -26.85 -11.61 2.46
C VAL A 224 -26.44 -10.16 2.24
N VAL A 225 -27.11 -9.44 1.34
CA VAL A 225 -26.88 -8.00 1.16
C VAL A 225 -27.22 -7.24 2.45
N LEU A 226 -28.35 -7.58 3.06
CA LEU A 226 -28.75 -6.99 4.34
C LEU A 226 -27.73 -7.32 5.44
N GLU A 227 -27.26 -8.56 5.55
CA GLU A 227 -26.27 -8.98 6.53
C GLU A 227 -24.92 -8.28 6.34
N ALA A 228 -24.42 -8.22 5.09
CA ALA A 228 -23.14 -7.60 4.79
C ALA A 228 -23.10 -6.11 5.16
N PHE A 229 -24.26 -5.42 5.11
CA PHE A 229 -24.38 -4.00 5.41
C PHE A 229 -25.19 -3.69 6.68
N HIS A 230 -25.66 -4.70 7.42
CA HIS A 230 -26.20 -4.52 8.75
C HIS A 230 -25.02 -4.27 9.69
N GLU A 231 -25.15 -3.24 10.53
CA GLU A 231 -24.09 -2.66 11.35
C GLU A 231 -23.05 -1.80 10.59
N VAL A 232 -23.50 -0.65 10.05
CA VAL A 232 -22.65 0.55 9.89
C VAL A 232 -23.45 1.82 10.27
N CYS A 233 -24.10 1.80 11.44
CA CYS A 233 -24.66 3.00 12.07
C CYS A 233 -24.29 2.97 13.56
N CYS A 234 -23.05 3.33 13.88
CA CYS A 234 -22.61 3.77 15.21
C CYS A 234 -21.46 4.75 15.03
#